data_AF-A0A9E5QQG7-F1
#
_entry.id   AF-A0A9E5QQG7-F1
#
_cell.length_a   1.000
_cell.length_b   1.000
_cell.length_c   1.000
_cell.angle_alpha   90.00
_cell.angle_beta   90.00
_cell.angle_gamma   90.00
#
_symmetry.space_group_name_H-M   'P 1'
#
loop_
_entity.id
_entity.type
_entity.pdbx_description
1 polymer ?
#
loop_
_entity_poly.entity_id
_entity_poly.type
_entity_poly.pdbx_seq_one_letter_code
_entity_poly.pdbx_strand_id
1 'polypeptide(L)'
;MEQLIRSTDLAIDFLQTDQIIRYEQVLFLYHQQQRDQDKNLLDSYKIYLKALRSIEHHLKSAGYSYELGVNSRGTFWRVSYDVYTILNKEQKAAVQVVHAANCEEFETDTVCIYCETKQSLPYDLIEMYRHWG
;
A
#
# COMPACT_ATOMS: atom_id res chain seq x y z
N MET A 1 11.63 -13.39 -60.74
CA MET A 1 12.34 -12.59 -59.71
C MET A 1 11.40 -11.60 -59.01
N GLU A 2 10.58 -10.84 -59.74
CA GLU A 2 9.64 -9.86 -59.14
C GLU A 2 8.58 -10.44 -58.18
N GLN A 3 8.02 -11.62 -58.49
CA GLN A 3 7.06 -12.29 -57.59
C GLN A 3 7.66 -12.69 -56.25
N LEU A 4 8.94 -13.06 -56.22
CA LEU A 4 9.62 -13.46 -54.99
C LEU A 4 9.80 -12.24 -54.08
N ILE A 5 10.24 -11.11 -54.64
CA ILE A 5 10.45 -9.83 -53.94
C ILE A 5 9.13 -9.34 -53.31
N ARG A 6 8.03 -9.33 -54.08
CA ARG A 6 6.69 -8.98 -53.56
C ARG A 6 6.25 -9.87 -52.40
N SER A 7 6.55 -11.17 -52.45
CA SER A 7 6.15 -12.10 -51.38
C SER A 7 6.94 -11.88 -50.09
N THR A 8 8.22 -11.53 -50.19
CA THR A 8 9.05 -11.16 -49.04
C THR A 8 8.62 -9.84 -48.41
N ASP A 9 8.27 -8.83 -49.22
CA ASP A 9 7.80 -7.53 -48.69
C ASP A 9 6.49 -7.70 -47.90
N LEU A 10 5.54 -8.48 -48.43
CA LEU A 10 4.29 -8.83 -47.74
C LEU A 10 4.53 -9.59 -46.42
N ALA A 11 5.52 -10.49 -46.37
CA ALA A 11 5.86 -11.23 -45.17
C ALA A 11 6.53 -10.34 -44.11
N ILE A 12 7.37 -9.40 -44.53
CA ILE A 12 8.02 -8.41 -43.65
C ILE A 12 6.96 -7.47 -43.07
N ASP A 13 6.06 -6.94 -43.89
CA ASP A 13 4.96 -6.06 -43.44
C ASP A 13 4.04 -6.77 -42.44
N PHE A 14 3.72 -8.05 -42.68
CA PHE A 14 2.93 -8.85 -41.77
C PHE A 14 3.63 -9.04 -40.41
N LEU A 15 4.92 -9.39 -40.41
CA LEU A 15 5.70 -9.57 -39.18
C LEU A 15 5.85 -8.27 -38.40
N GLN A 16 6.06 -7.14 -39.07
CA GLN A 16 6.12 -5.83 -38.43
C GLN A 16 4.77 -5.44 -37.81
N THR A 17 3.67 -5.69 -38.52
CA THR A 17 2.32 -5.44 -38.01
C THR A 17 2.01 -6.31 -36.79
N ASP A 18 2.33 -7.60 -36.83
CA ASP A 18 2.16 -8.51 -35.68
C ASP A 18 2.99 -8.07 -34.47
N GLN A 19 4.22 -7.61 -34.69
CA GLN A 19 5.05 -7.05 -33.61
C GLN A 19 4.44 -5.78 -33.01
N ILE A 20 3.94 -4.85 -33.84
CA ILE A 20 3.28 -3.63 -33.36
C ILE A 20 2.07 -3.98 -32.48
N ILE A 21 1.20 -4.88 -32.94
CA ILE A 21 0.02 -5.33 -32.18
C ILE A 21 0.44 -5.92 -30.82
N ARG A 22 1.49 -6.76 -30.79
CA ARG A 22 2.01 -7.32 -29.54
C ARG A 22 2.55 -6.24 -28.60
N TYR A 23 3.27 -5.25 -29.12
CA TYR A 23 3.76 -4.13 -28.31
C TYR A 23 2.60 -3.31 -27.73
N GLU A 24 1.55 -3.04 -28.50
CA GLU A 24 0.35 -2.34 -28.02
C GLU A 24 -0.35 -3.11 -26.89
N GLN A 25 -0.47 -4.44 -27.02
CA GLN A 25 -1.02 -5.30 -25.97
C GLN A 25 -0.18 -5.24 -24.69
N VAL A 26 1.15 -5.27 -24.80
CA VAL A 26 2.06 -5.15 -23.63
C VAL A 26 1.92 -3.78 -22.98
N LEU A 27 1.86 -2.70 -23.76
CA LEU A 27 1.66 -1.34 -23.23
C LEU A 27 0.31 -1.22 -22.51
N PHE A 28 -0.75 -1.79 -23.08
CA PHE A 28 -2.06 -1.82 -22.43
C PHE A 28 -2.01 -2.53 -21.07
N LEU A 29 -1.40 -3.72 -21.01
CA LEU A 29 -1.25 -4.48 -19.77
C LEU A 29 -0.42 -3.72 -18.73
N TYR A 30 0.66 -3.07 -19.17
CA TYR A 30 1.49 -2.23 -18.31
C TYR A 30 0.69 -1.07 -17.69
N HIS A 31 -0.07 -0.33 -18.51
CA HIS A 31 -0.91 0.77 -18.02
C HIS A 31 -2.07 0.30 -17.14
N GLN A 32 -2.60 -0.91 -17.38
CA GLN A 32 -3.59 -1.50 -16.50
C GLN A 32 -2.97 -1.84 -15.13
N GLN A 33 -1.81 -2.50 -15.11
CA GLN A 33 -1.11 -2.86 -13.88
C GLN A 33 -0.74 -1.62 -13.06
N GLN A 34 -0.30 -0.54 -13.70
CA GLN A 34 0.01 0.72 -13.02
C GLN A 34 -1.23 1.32 -12.35
N ARG A 35 -2.39 1.33 -13.03
CA ARG A 35 -3.66 1.81 -12.44
C ARG A 35 -4.09 0.96 -11.24
N ASP A 36 -3.94 -0.36 -11.32
CA ASP A 36 -4.29 -1.26 -10.22
C ASP A 36 -3.35 -1.06 -9.02
N GLN A 37 -2.05 -0.82 -9.25
CA GLN A 37 -1.10 -0.47 -8.20
C GLN A 37 -1.46 0.86 -7.52
N ASP A 38 -1.75 1.90 -8.29
CA ASP A 38 -2.14 3.21 -7.75
C ASP A 38 -3.42 3.12 -6.91
N LYS A 39 -4.39 2.32 -7.37
CA LYS A 39 -5.62 2.06 -6.64
C LYS A 39 -5.35 1.31 -5.32
N ASN A 40 -4.54 0.26 -5.36
CA ASN A 40 -4.19 -0.50 -4.16
C ASN A 40 -3.45 0.36 -3.12
N LEU A 41 -2.55 1.26 -3.57
CA LEU A 41 -1.88 2.21 -2.69
C LEU A 41 -2.86 3.20 -2.04
N LEU A 42 -3.82 3.70 -2.82
CA LEU A 42 -4.85 4.60 -2.29
C LEU A 42 -5.74 3.90 -1.26
N ASP A 43 -6.19 2.68 -1.56
CA ASP A 43 -7.03 1.90 -0.64
C ASP A 43 -6.25 1.53 0.63
N SER A 44 -4.98 1.15 0.49
CA SER A 44 -4.08 0.91 1.63
C SER A 44 -3.97 2.14 2.53
N TYR A 45 -3.75 3.31 1.93
CA TYR A 45 -3.64 4.57 2.66
C TYR A 45 -4.92 4.91 3.43
N LYS A 46 -6.10 4.71 2.82
CA LYS A 46 -7.39 4.96 3.50
C LYS A 46 -7.61 4.03 4.69
N ILE A 47 -7.34 2.74 4.51
CA ILE A 47 -7.45 1.73 5.58
C ILE A 47 -6.51 2.10 6.72
N TYR A 48 -5.26 2.47 6.39
CA TYR A 48 -4.27 2.91 7.35
C TYR A 48 -4.71 4.14 8.15
N LEU A 49 -5.24 5.17 7.48
CA LEU A 49 -5.77 6.36 8.16
C LEU A 49 -6.95 6.03 9.09
N LYS A 50 -7.84 5.11 8.71
CA LYS A 50 -8.93 4.68 9.60
C LYS A 50 -8.40 3.92 10.81
N ALA A 51 -7.39 3.06 10.64
CA ALA A 51 -6.72 2.39 11.74
C ALA A 51 -6.11 3.39 12.74
N LEU A 52 -5.36 4.39 12.24
CA LEU A 52 -4.79 5.44 13.07
C LEU A 52 -5.85 6.22 13.85
N ARG A 53 -6.95 6.63 13.19
CA ARG A 53 -8.06 7.32 13.86
C ARG A 53 -8.70 6.46 14.95
N SER A 54 -8.82 5.15 14.75
CA SER A 54 -9.34 4.22 15.76
C SER A 54 -8.42 4.16 16.97
N ILE A 55 -7.10 4.04 16.75
CA ILE A 55 -6.08 4.04 17.81
C ILE A 55 -6.11 5.36 18.57
N GLU A 56 -6.10 6.49 17.88
CA GLU A 56 -6.13 7.82 18.51
C GLU A 56 -7.40 8.02 19.36
N HIS A 57 -8.57 7.63 18.82
CA HIS A 57 -9.82 7.70 19.54
C HIS A 57 -9.80 6.83 20.80
N HIS A 58 -9.24 5.64 20.73
CA HIS A 58 -9.11 4.75 21.87
C HIS A 58 -8.16 5.32 22.93
N LEU A 59 -6.98 5.79 22.53
CA LEU A 59 -6.03 6.44 23.44
C LEU A 59 -6.66 7.61 24.19
N LYS A 60 -7.39 8.48 23.46
CA LYS A 60 -8.08 9.64 24.04
C LYS A 60 -9.25 9.26 24.95
N SER A 61 -10.07 8.28 24.56
CA SER A 61 -11.26 7.90 25.35
C SER A 61 -10.92 7.10 26.60
N ALA A 62 -9.88 6.27 26.56
CA ALA A 62 -9.38 5.53 27.71
C ALA A 62 -8.42 6.35 28.59
N GLY A 63 -8.00 7.54 28.15
CA GLY A 63 -7.11 8.42 28.90
C GLY A 63 -5.65 7.96 28.94
N TYR A 64 -5.22 7.16 27.95
CA TYR A 64 -3.83 6.73 27.85
C TYR A 64 -2.94 7.87 27.33
N SER A 65 -1.80 8.09 27.99
CA SER A 65 -0.81 9.07 27.58
C SER A 65 -0.02 8.58 26.36
N TYR A 66 0.23 9.49 25.42
CA TYR A 66 1.15 9.30 24.31
C TYR A 66 1.86 10.62 24.02
N GLU A 67 3.08 10.55 23.50
CA GLU A 67 3.84 11.73 23.06
C GLU A 67 3.80 11.85 21.54
N LEU A 68 3.66 13.06 21.04
CA LEU A 68 3.82 13.33 19.61
C LEU A 68 5.29 13.68 19.33
N GLY A 69 5.91 12.98 18.40
CA GLY A 69 7.28 13.23 17.96
C GLY A 69 7.40 13.34 16.45
N VAL A 70 8.53 13.86 15.98
CA VAL A 70 8.88 13.94 14.56
C VAL A 70 10.34 13.52 14.39
N ASN A 71 10.60 12.65 13.43
CA ASN A 71 11.97 12.28 13.02
C ASN A 71 12.06 12.16 11.48
N SER A 72 13.17 11.62 10.97
CA SER A 72 13.40 11.46 9.53
C SER A 72 12.42 10.53 8.82
N ARG A 73 11.72 9.66 9.54
CA ARG A 73 10.65 8.80 9.01
C ARG A 73 9.28 9.49 9.00
N GLY A 74 9.12 10.58 9.76
CA GLY A 74 7.91 11.40 9.82
C GLY A 74 7.40 11.63 11.24
N THR A 75 6.14 12.05 11.34
CA THR A 75 5.41 12.24 12.60
C THR A 75 5.03 10.88 13.20
N PHE A 76 5.15 10.72 14.52
CA PHE A 76 4.79 9.49 15.23
C PHE A 76 4.15 9.76 16.59
N TRP A 77 3.36 8.78 17.05
CA TRP A 77 2.93 8.67 18.44
C TRP A 77 3.84 7.71 19.19
N ARG A 78 4.45 8.18 20.27
CA ARG A 78 5.19 7.33 21.20
C ARG A 78 4.27 6.92 22.34
N VAL A 79 4.13 5.61 22.53
CA VAL A 79 3.38 4.99 23.62
C VAL A 79 4.28 4.06 24.42
N SER A 80 4.00 3.82 25.69
CA SER A 80 4.70 2.78 26.45
C SER A 80 4.31 1.38 25.96
N TYR A 81 5.14 0.38 26.25
CA TYR A 81 4.81 -1.02 25.95
C TYR A 81 3.50 -1.49 26.59
N ASP A 82 3.18 -1.01 27.79
CA ASP A 82 1.94 -1.36 28.47
C ASP A 82 0.72 -0.87 27.69
N VAL A 83 0.76 0.40 27.26
CA VAL A 83 -0.29 0.99 26.41
C VAL A 83 -0.37 0.27 25.06
N TYR A 84 0.78 -0.03 24.45
CA TYR A 84 0.80 -0.76 23.18
C TYR A 84 0.21 -2.17 23.29
N THR A 85 0.47 -2.85 24.41
CA THR A 85 -0.10 -4.18 24.70
C THR A 85 -1.62 -4.11 24.85
N ILE A 86 -2.13 -3.05 25.48
CA ILE A 86 -3.58 -2.81 25.59
C ILE A 86 -4.17 -2.54 24.20
N LEU A 87 -3.54 -1.69 23.39
CA LEU A 87 -3.95 -1.45 22.01
C LEU A 87 -4.00 -2.75 21.19
N ASN A 88 -3.01 -3.63 21.34
CA ASN A 88 -3.00 -4.90 20.61
C ASN A 88 -4.15 -5.84 21.02
N LYS A 89 -4.63 -5.74 22.26
CA LYS A 89 -5.77 -6.52 22.76
C LYS A 89 -7.11 -5.90 22.35
N GLU A 90 -7.26 -4.59 22.51
CA GLU A 90 -8.54 -3.88 22.41
C GLU A 90 -8.79 -3.25 21.05
N GLN A 91 -7.73 -2.93 20.30
CA GLN A 91 -7.75 -2.35 18.96
C GLN A 91 -7.03 -3.26 17.95
N LYS A 92 -7.15 -4.58 18.12
CA LYS A 92 -6.43 -5.61 17.35
C LYS A 92 -6.43 -5.38 15.83
N ALA A 93 -7.58 -5.03 15.25
CA ALA A 93 -7.69 -4.81 13.81
C ALA A 93 -6.86 -3.61 13.33
N ALA A 94 -6.90 -2.50 14.08
CA ALA A 94 -6.13 -1.32 13.76
C ALA A 94 -4.62 -1.55 13.97
N VAL A 95 -4.25 -2.26 15.03
CA VAL A 95 -2.85 -2.62 15.31
C VAL A 95 -2.32 -3.61 14.27
N GLN A 96 -3.12 -4.56 13.80
CA GLN A 96 -2.75 -5.45 12.68
C GLN A 96 -2.46 -4.67 11.40
N VAL A 97 -3.24 -3.63 11.11
CA VAL A 97 -2.99 -2.75 9.97
C VAL A 97 -1.67 -1.98 10.13
N VAL A 98 -1.37 -1.49 11.34
CA VAL A 98 -0.08 -0.83 11.66
C VAL A 98 1.10 -1.78 11.44
N HIS A 99 1.00 -3.01 11.97
CA HIS A 99 2.00 -4.07 11.78
C HIS A 99 2.21 -4.42 10.31
N ALA A 100 1.13 -4.63 9.56
CA ALA A 100 1.22 -4.97 8.14
C ALA A 100 1.80 -3.84 7.30
N ALA A 101 1.60 -2.60 7.75
CA ALA A 101 2.21 -1.41 7.17
C ALA A 101 3.67 -1.20 7.61
N ASN A 102 4.25 -1.99 8.51
CA ASN A 102 5.58 -1.76 9.09
C ASN A 102 5.74 -0.34 9.65
N CYS A 103 4.72 0.12 10.38
CA CYS A 103 4.61 1.49 10.89
C CYS A 103 4.89 1.64 12.37
N GLU A 104 5.37 0.59 13.01
CA GLU A 104 5.87 0.64 14.36
C GLU A 104 7.40 0.56 14.41
N GLU A 105 7.97 1.23 15.40
CA GLU A 105 9.37 1.08 15.78
C GLU A 105 9.45 0.86 17.28
N PHE A 106 10.14 -0.22 17.65
CA PHE A 106 10.28 -0.67 19.03
C PHE A 106 11.56 -0.09 19.63
N GLU A 107 11.40 0.78 20.61
CA GLU A 107 12.48 1.37 21.41
C GLU A 107 12.61 0.62 22.75
N THR A 108 13.52 1.06 23.63
CA THR A 108 13.82 0.36 24.90
C THR A 108 12.57 0.15 25.77
N ASP A 109 11.74 1.18 25.93
CA ASP A 109 10.55 1.16 26.81
C ASP A 109 9.26 1.62 26.10
N THR A 110 9.36 1.95 24.83
CA THR A 110 8.31 2.62 24.06
C THR A 110 8.16 2.04 22.67
N VAL A 111 6.99 2.28 22.08
CA VAL A 111 6.69 1.97 20.69
C VAL A 111 6.29 3.25 19.98
N CYS A 112 6.94 3.54 18.86
CA CYS A 112 6.64 4.67 18.00
C CYS A 112 5.74 4.21 16.85
N ILE A 113 4.51 4.72 16.76
CA ILE A 113 3.54 4.45 15.70
C ILE A 113 3.54 5.62 14.71
N TYR A 114 3.94 5.40 13.47
CA TYR A 114 4.13 6.45 12.46
C TYR A 114 2.82 6.89 11.79
N CYS A 115 2.57 8.20 11.68
CA CYS A 115 1.26 8.71 11.28
C CYS A 115 1.11 9.03 9.78
N GLU A 116 2.21 9.25 9.06
CA GLU A 116 2.19 9.94 7.74
C GLU A 116 2.69 9.09 6.57
N THR A 117 2.89 7.79 6.76
CA THR A 117 3.52 6.94 5.75
C THR A 117 2.49 6.45 4.73
N LYS A 118 2.78 6.68 3.43
CA LYS A 118 2.06 6.00 2.32
C LYS A 118 2.51 4.55 2.31
N GLN A 119 1.74 3.69 2.96
CA GLN A 119 2.10 2.28 3.12
C GLN A 119 1.31 1.41 2.17
N SER A 120 2.00 0.45 1.58
CA SER A 120 1.36 -0.63 0.84
C SER A 120 0.91 -1.67 1.85
N LEU A 121 -0.38 -2.00 1.82
CA LEU A 121 -0.89 -3.17 2.53
C LEU A 121 -0.90 -4.40 1.60
N PRO A 122 -0.70 -5.60 2.14
CA PRO A 122 -1.01 -6.84 1.45
C PRO A 122 -2.46 -6.87 0.91
N TYR A 123 -2.67 -7.42 -0.29
CA TYR A 123 -3.96 -7.39 -0.99
C TYR A 123 -5.10 -8.07 -0.19
N ASP A 124 -4.78 -9.15 0.52
CA ASP A 124 -5.70 -9.85 1.43
C ASP A 124 -6.21 -8.95 2.56
N LEU A 125 -5.34 -8.10 3.12
CA LEU A 125 -5.76 -7.11 4.13
C LEU A 125 -6.57 -5.98 3.51
N ILE A 126 -6.25 -5.55 2.29
CA ILE A 126 -7.06 -4.57 1.55
C ILE A 126 -8.49 -5.10 1.35
N GLU A 127 -8.64 -6.35 0.89
CA GLU A 127 -9.96 -6.96 0.73
C GLU A 127 -10.69 -7.13 2.07
N MET A 128 -9.99 -7.61 3.10
CA MET A 128 -10.56 -7.81 4.44
C MET A 128 -11.10 -6.50 5.04
N TYR A 129 -10.37 -5.40 4.86
CA TYR A 129 -10.73 -4.08 5.35
C TYR A 129 -11.31 -3.17 4.26
N ARG A 130 -11.83 -3.71 3.15
CA ARG A 130 -12.44 -2.89 2.08
C ARG A 130 -13.62 -2.06 2.59
N HIS A 131 -14.34 -2.54 3.59
CA HIS A 131 -15.42 -1.80 4.27
C HIS A 131 -14.92 -0.58 5.05
N TRP A 132 -13.60 -0.48 5.28
CA TRP A 132 -12.90 0.70 5.80
C TRP A 132 -12.41 1.64 4.68
N GLY A 133 -12.66 1.35 3.40
CA GLY A 133 -12.41 2.27 2.28
C GLY A 133 -13.32 3.49 2.23
#